data_AF-A0AAN2PC43-F1
#
_entry.id   AF-A0AAN2PC43-F1
#
_cell.length_a   1.000
_cell.length_b   1.000
_cell.length_c   1.000
_cell.angle_alpha   90.00
_cell.angle_beta   90.00
_cell.angle_gamma   90.00
#
_symmetry.space_group_name_H-M   'P 1'
#
loop_
_entity.id
_entity.type
_entity.pdbx_description
1 polymer ?
#
loop_
_entity_poly.entity_id
_entity_poly.type
_entity_poly.pdbx_seq_one_letter_code
_entity_poly.pdbx_strand_id
1 'polypeptide(L)' 'MTNPFENENGIYHVLINEEGQHSLWPAFLVIPEGWSVIYREESRQDCLEYINKNWPDLLPNSLKLVASSDGTK' A
#
# COMPACT_ATOMS: atom_id res chain seq x y z
N MET A 1 1.36 21.67 -4.49
CA MET A 1 1.69 21.08 -3.18
C MET A 1 1.63 19.58 -3.36
N THR A 2 2.77 18.88 -3.36
CA THR A 2 2.83 17.42 -3.57
C THR A 2 2.48 16.73 -2.27
N ASN A 3 1.44 15.89 -2.28
CA ASN A 3 1.05 15.12 -1.11
C ASN A 3 2.16 14.12 -0.77
N PRO A 4 2.70 14.11 0.47
CA PRO A 4 3.76 13.19 0.88
C PRO A 4 3.40 11.70 0.72
N PHE A 5 2.12 11.37 0.70
CA PHE A 5 1.61 10.01 0.51
C PHE A 5 1.48 9.60 -0.96
N GLU A 6 1.59 10.55 -1.89
CA GLU A 6 1.39 10.33 -3.34
C GLU A 6 2.69 10.46 -4.15
N ASN A 7 3.84 10.53 -3.48
CA ASN A 7 5.13 10.64 -4.14
C ASN A 7 5.56 9.28 -4.71
N GLU A 8 5.45 9.08 -6.03
CA GLU A 8 5.80 7.80 -6.67
C GLU A 8 7.27 7.39 -6.48
N ASN A 9 8.17 8.38 -6.39
CA ASN A 9 9.61 8.21 -6.15
C ASN A 9 9.96 8.23 -4.65
N GLY A 10 8.96 8.19 -3.77
CA GLY A 10 9.14 8.18 -2.32
C GLY A 10 9.42 6.79 -1.79
N ILE A 11 10.07 6.74 -0.63
CA ILE A 11 10.27 5.50 0.12
C ILE A 11 9.12 5.35 1.13
N TYR A 12 8.52 4.16 1.14
CA TYR A 12 7.36 3.84 1.97
C TYR A 12 7.60 2.60 2.81
N HIS A 13 6.71 2.43 3.78
CA HIS A 13 6.59 1.31 4.68
C HIS A 13 5.16 0.80 4.65
N VAL A 14 4.98 -0.51 4.79
CA VAL A 14 3.68 -1.10 5.08
C VAL A 14 3.63 -1.36 6.57
N LEU A 15 2.68 -0.69 7.22
CA LEU A 15 2.38 -0.88 8.62
C LEU A 15 1.22 -1.85 8.77
N ILE A 16 1.18 -2.56 9.89
CA ILE A 16 0.04 -3.34 10.36
C ILE A 16 -0.33 -2.91 11.77
N ASN A 17 -1.62 -2.82 12.08
CA ASN A 17 -2.07 -2.63 13.45
C ASN A 17 -2.43 -3.98 14.11
N GLU A 18 -2.77 -3.94 15.39
CA GLU A 18 -3.22 -5.12 16.15
C GLU A 18 -4.50 -5.76 15.59
N GLU A 19 -5.30 -5.00 14.84
CA GLU A 19 -6.53 -5.47 14.18
C GLU A 19 -6.26 -6.09 12.79
N GLY A 20 -5.00 -6.16 12.35
CA GLY A 20 -4.61 -6.73 11.05
C GLY A 20 -4.83 -5.80 9.85
N GLN A 21 -5.15 -4.53 10.08
CA GLN A 21 -5.30 -3.52 9.03
C GLN A 21 -3.93 -3.08 8.54
N HIS A 22 -3.74 -2.98 7.22
CA HIS A 22 -2.49 -2.49 6.65
C HIS A 22 -2.61 -1.02 6.25
N SER A 23 -1.51 -0.28 6.38
CA SER A 23 -1.45 1.13 5.97
C SER A 23 -0.14 1.44 5.28
N LEU A 24 -0.22 2.23 4.20
CA LEU A 24 0.96 2.73 3.50
C LEU A 24 1.46 3.99 4.20
N TRP A 25 2.69 3.96 4.69
CA TRP A 25 3.26 5.04 5.49
C TRP A 25 4.59 5.53 4.89
N PRO A 26 4.81 6.85 4.73
CA PRO A 26 6.07 7.38 4.23
C PRO A 26 7.21 7.12 5.21
N ALA A 27 8.36 6.68 4.71
CA ALA A 27 9.51 6.30 5.56
C ALA A 27 10.12 7.46 6.36
N PHE A 28 9.90 8.69 5.91
CA PHE A 28 10.38 9.89 6.60
C PHE A 28 9.44 10.38 7.70
N LEU A 29 8.24 9.78 7.84
CA LEU A 29 7.31 10.11 8.92
C LEU A 29 7.48 9.17 10.09
N VAL A 30 7.28 9.70 11.29
CA VAL A 30 7.27 8.90 12.52
C VAL A 30 6.08 7.95 12.50
N ILE A 31 6.31 6.71 12.90
CA ILE A 31 5.28 5.67 12.96
C ILE A 31 4.46 5.88 14.25
N PRO A 32 3.11 5.93 14.16
CA PRO A 32 2.26 6.05 15.34
C PRO A 32 2.35 4.82 16.25
N GLU A 33 2.08 4.99 17.55
CA GLU A 33 2.00 3.85 18.47
C GLU A 33 0.86 2.89 18.07
N GLY A 34 1.03 1.60 18.37
CA GLY A 34 0.07 0.56 17.98
C GLY A 34 0.20 0.08 16.53
N TRP A 35 1.09 0.69 15.74
CA TRP A 35 1.40 0.25 14.38
C TRP A 35 2.80 -0.37 14.32
N SER A 36 2.91 -1.50 13.63
CA SER A 36 4.15 -2.24 13.45
C SER A 36 4.53 -2.29 11.97
N VAL A 37 5.80 -2.08 11.66
CA VAL A 37 6.28 -2.16 10.27
C VAL A 37 6.46 -3.62 9.89
N ILE A 38 5.75 -4.07 8.85
CA ILE A 38 5.89 -5.42 8.29
C ILE A 38 6.66 -5.43 6.97
N TYR A 39 6.79 -4.27 6.32
CA TYR A 39 7.56 -4.09 5.09
C TYR A 39 8.16 -2.68 5.07
N ARG A 40 9.47 -2.54 4.83
CA ARG A 40 10.21 -1.27 5.02
C ARG A 40 11.15 -0.95 3.86
N GLU A 41 11.40 0.35 3.69
CA GLU A 41 12.40 0.95 2.78
C GLU A 41 12.21 0.67 1.30
N GLU A 42 10.97 0.44 0.89
CA GLU A 42 10.66 0.06 -0.48
C GLU A 42 9.96 1.17 -1.26
N SER A 43 9.96 1.02 -2.58
CA SER A 43 9.24 1.92 -3.47
C SER A 43 7.73 1.81 -3.21
N ARG A 44 6.99 2.87 -3.57
CA ARG A 44 5.52 2.88 -3.48
C ARG A 44 4.90 1.66 -4.18
N GLN A 45 5.40 1.30 -5.35
CA GLN A 45 4.91 0.17 -6.14
C GLN A 45 5.11 -1.17 -5.42
N ASP A 46 6.32 -1.44 -4.92
CA ASP A 46 6.62 -2.65 -4.13
C ASP A 46 5.76 -2.75 -2.87
N CYS A 47 5.60 -1.65 -2.13
CA CYS A 47 4.74 -1.64 -0.95
C CYS A 47 3.26 -1.94 -1.30
N LEU A 48 2.77 -1.38 -2.42
CA LEU A 48 1.41 -1.65 -2.90
C LEU A 48 1.26 -3.10 -3.36
N GLU A 49 2.25 -3.65 -4.07
CA GLU A 49 2.25 -5.06 -4.47
C GLU A 49 2.26 -5.99 -3.24
N TYR A 50 3.08 -5.67 -2.24
CA TYR A 50 3.11 -6.38 -0.97
C TYR A 50 1.74 -6.36 -0.29
N ILE A 51 1.09 -5.20 -0.19
CA ILE A 51 -0.27 -5.09 0.37
C ILE A 51 -1.26 -5.93 -0.45
N ASN A 52 -1.25 -5.84 -1.78
CA ASN A 52 -2.14 -6.63 -2.64
C ASN A 52 -1.94 -8.15 -2.48
N LYS A 53 -0.70 -8.59 -2.26
CA LYS A 53 -0.35 -10.00 -2.10
C LYS A 53 -0.66 -10.54 -0.71
N ASN A 54 -0.40 -9.75 0.34
CA ASN A 54 -0.52 -10.19 1.74
C ASN A 54 -1.87 -9.81 2.38
N TRP A 55 -2.60 -8.87 1.79
CA TRP A 55 -3.95 -8.49 2.19
C TRP A 55 -4.95 -8.73 1.03
N PRO A 56 -5.16 -10.00 0.64
CA PRO A 56 -6.01 -10.37 -0.50
C PRO A 56 -7.50 -10.01 -0.31
N ASP A 57 -7.90 -9.69 0.92
CA ASP A 57 -9.25 -9.34 1.35
C ASP A 57 -9.41 -7.82 1.53
N LEU A 58 -9.02 -7.06 0.51
CA LEU A 58 -9.30 -5.62 0.42
C LEU A 58 -10.32 -5.23 -0.65
N LEU A 59 -10.89 -6.22 -1.35
CA LEU A 59 -11.92 -6.02 -2.36
C LEU A 59 -13.20 -6.72 -1.89
N PRO A 60 -14.34 -6.01 -1.71
CA PRO A 60 -15.62 -6.69 -1.92
C PRO A 60 -15.57 -7.30 -3.33
N ASN A 61 -16.03 -8.53 -3.47
CA ASN A 61 -15.84 -9.43 -4.62
C ASN A 61 -16.30 -8.90 -6.00
N SER A 62 -16.71 -7.62 -6.13
CA SER A 62 -17.33 -7.00 -7.30
C SER A 62 -16.35 -6.33 -8.28
N LEU A 63 -15.08 -6.13 -7.93
CA LEU A 63 -14.11 -5.38 -8.76
C LEU A 63 -13.02 -6.25 -9.40
N LYS A 64 -12.97 -7.56 -9.13
CA LYS A 64 -12.00 -8.48 -9.74
C LYS A 64 -12.20 -8.70 -11.26
N LEU A 65 -13.21 -8.09 -11.88
CA LEU A 65 -13.53 -8.24 -13.31
C LEU A 65 -13.10 -7.06 -14.21
N VAL A 66 -12.54 -5.96 -13.69
CA VAL A 66 -12.22 -4.77 -14.52
C VAL A 66 -10.75 -4.63 -14.92
N ALA A 67 -9.81 -5.38 -14.33
CA ALA A 67 -8.40 -5.35 -14.72
C ALA A 67 -8.07 -6.21 -15.97
N SER A 68 -9.06 -6.37 -16.87
CA SER A 68 -8.92 -6.97 -18.20
C SER A 68 -9.50 -6.03 -19.25
N SER A 69 -9.17 -4.75 -19.21
CA SER A 69 -9.49 -3.76 -20.26
C SER A 69 -8.51 -2.60 -20.04
N ASP A 70 -7.47 -2.39 -20.84
CA ASP A 70 -7.61 -1.78 -22.16
C ASP A 70 -6.26 -1.74 -22.92
N GLY A 71 -6.35 -1.81 -24.26
CA GLY A 71 -5.26 -1.57 -25.22
C GLY A 71 -5.26 -2.65 -26.30
N THR A 72 -5.59 -2.44 -27.57
CA THR A 72 -5.58 -1.23 -28.41
C THR A 72 -6.36 -1.53 -29.69
N LYS A 73 -7.25 -0.60 -30.08
CA LYS A 73 -7.76 -0.26 -31.42
C LYS A 73 -8.27 -1.37 -32.36
#